data_AF-A0A250VRN4-F1
#
_entry.id   AF-A0A250VRN4-F1
#
_cell.length_a   1.000
_cell.length_b   1.000
_cell.length_c   1.000
_cell.angle_alpha   90.00
_cell.angle_beta   90.00
_cell.angle_gamma   90.00
#
_symmetry.space_group_name_H-M   'P 1'
#
loop_
_entity.id
_entity.type
_entity.pdbx_description
1 polymer ?
#
loop_
_entity_poly.entity_id
_entity_poly.type
_entity_poly.pdbx_seq_one_letter_code
_entity_poly.pdbx_strand_id
1 'polypeptide(L)'
;MSAESARTVALPSGEEIAALGQGTWYLGQDPARREQEIAALRLGVDLGMTVVDTAEMYGDGAAEESRLRPSRPRASGPKRPAV
;
A
#
# COMPACT_ATOMS: atom_id res chain seq x y z
N MET A 1 10.60 11.17 19.99
CA MET A 1 11.71 10.47 19.33
C MET A 1 11.90 11.14 18.00
N SER A 2 12.97 11.92 17.82
CA SER A 2 13.31 12.47 16.51
C SER A 2 13.81 11.30 15.66
N ALA A 3 13.12 11.00 14.56
CA ALA A 3 13.66 10.08 13.58
C ALA A 3 14.98 10.68 13.09
N GLU A 4 16.07 9.94 13.27
CA GLU A 4 17.33 10.22 12.60
C GLU A 4 17.04 10.31 11.09
N SER A 5 17.59 11.33 10.41
CA SER A 5 17.34 11.52 8.97
C SER A 5 17.69 10.22 8.24
N ALA A 6 16.69 9.59 7.63
CA ALA A 6 16.86 8.34 6.92
C ALA A 6 17.96 8.49 5.85
N ARG A 7 18.80 7.47 5.70
CA ARG A 7 19.84 7.44 4.66
C ARG A 7 19.16 7.54 3.29
N THR A 8 19.75 8.32 2.38
CA THR A 8 19.28 8.49 1.00
C THR A 8 20.22 7.88 -0.04
N VAL A 9 19.71 7.65 -1.26
CA VAL A 9 20.46 7.25 -2.45
C VAL A 9 20.10 8.21 -3.59
N ALA A 10 21.10 8.69 -4.32
CA ALA A 10 20.90 9.52 -5.51
C ALA A 10 20.63 8.65 -6.75
N LEU A 11 19.54 8.93 -7.44
CA LEU A 11 19.23 8.36 -8.75
C LEU A 11 20.05 9.06 -9.85
N PRO A 12 20.22 8.46 -11.04
CA PRO A 12 20.86 9.12 -12.18
C PRO A 12 20.18 10.43 -12.61
N SER A 13 18.90 10.63 -12.24
CA SER A 13 18.16 11.88 -12.43
C SER A 13 18.59 13.00 -11.48
N GLY A 14 19.40 12.71 -10.46
CA GLY A 14 19.78 13.63 -9.38
C GLY A 14 18.77 13.68 -8.23
N GLU A 15 17.68 12.93 -8.30
CA GLU A 15 16.70 12.82 -7.21
C GLU A 15 17.26 11.96 -6.07
N GLU A 16 17.11 12.43 -4.82
CA GLU A 16 17.44 11.64 -3.63
C GLU A 16 16.19 10.93 -3.11
N ILE A 17 16.28 9.60 -3.01
CA ILE A 17 15.22 8.74 -2.48
C ILE A 17 15.67 8.07 -1.18
N ALA A 18 14.71 7.63 -0.37
CA ALA A 18 15.01 6.82 0.81
C ALA A 18 15.79 5.56 0.41
N ALA A 19 16.90 5.27 1.09
CA ALA A 19 17.71 4.08 0.84
C ALA A 19 17.00 2.77 1.22
N LEU A 20 15.92 2.87 1.99
CA LEU A 20 15.04 1.77 2.37
C LEU A 20 13.65 2.01 1.78
N GLY A 21 13.17 1.02 1.03
CA GLY A 21 11.82 0.99 0.44
C GLY A 21 11.00 -0.20 0.93
N GLN A 22 9.81 -0.36 0.35
CA GLN A 22 8.83 -1.38 0.71
C GLN A 22 8.52 -2.26 -0.50
N GLY A 23 8.92 -3.53 -0.47
CA GLY A 23 8.56 -4.51 -1.50
C GLY A 23 7.17 -5.10 -1.27
N THR A 24 6.40 -5.30 -2.35
CA THR A 24 5.03 -5.83 -2.27
C THR A 24 4.89 -7.30 -2.72
N TRP A 25 5.99 -8.04 -2.87
CA TRP A 25 5.90 -9.46 -3.20
C TRP A 25 5.15 -10.22 -2.08
N TYR A 26 4.23 -11.11 -2.45
CA TYR A 26 3.27 -11.84 -1.59
C TYR A 26 2.12 -11.02 -0.97
N LEU A 27 2.07 -9.70 -1.13
CA LEU A 27 0.90 -8.92 -0.71
C LEU A 27 -0.29 -9.19 -1.66
N GLY A 28 -1.52 -9.01 -1.16
CA GLY A 28 -2.74 -9.16 -1.96
C GLY A 28 -3.20 -10.59 -2.22
N GLN A 29 -2.52 -11.60 -1.66
CA GLN A 29 -2.89 -13.01 -1.83
C GLN A 29 -4.01 -13.48 -0.88
N ASP A 30 -4.17 -12.83 0.26
CA ASP A 30 -5.18 -13.15 1.27
C ASP A 30 -6.08 -11.92 1.54
N PRO A 31 -7.35 -11.93 1.10
CA PRO A 31 -8.28 -10.83 1.34
C PRO A 31 -8.44 -10.46 2.82
N ALA A 32 -8.26 -11.41 3.75
CA ALA A 32 -8.35 -11.14 5.18
C ALA A 32 -7.17 -10.32 5.71
N ARG A 33 -6.03 -10.30 5.01
CA ARG A 33 -4.82 -9.55 5.39
C ARG A 33 -4.73 -8.18 4.74
N ARG A 34 -5.58 -7.88 3.76
CA ARG A 34 -5.52 -6.64 2.97
C ARG A 34 -5.42 -5.36 3.81
N GLU A 35 -6.22 -5.25 4.88
CA GLU A 35 -6.17 -4.06 5.76
C GLU A 35 -4.84 -3.96 6.52
N GLN A 36 -4.26 -5.09 6.94
CA GLN A 36 -2.95 -5.12 7.59
C GLN A 36 -1.82 -4.78 6.61
N GLU A 37 -1.89 -5.29 5.38
CA GLU A 37 -0.93 -5.00 4.32
C GLU A 37 -0.94 -3.50 3.98
N ILE A 38 -2.13 -2.90 3.84
CA ILE A 38 -2.28 -1.45 3.63
C ILE A 38 -1.73 -0.66 4.83
N ALA A 39 -2.01 -1.10 6.06
CA ALA A 39 -1.50 -0.44 7.26
C ALA A 39 0.04 -0.47 7.33
N ALA A 40 0.67 -1.59 6.95
CA ALA A 40 2.12 -1.72 6.88
C ALA A 40 2.74 -0.78 5.82
N LEU A 41 2.12 -0.67 4.64
CA LEU A 41 2.54 0.29 3.61
C LEU A 41 2.44 1.74 4.09
N ARG A 42 1.31 2.12 4.70
CA ARG A 42 1.12 3.47 5.26
C ARG A 42 2.12 3.79 6.36
N LEU A 43 2.38 2.85 7.26
CA LEU A 43 3.36 3.06 8.33
C LEU A 43 4.76 3.31 7.77
N GLY A 44 5.17 2.59 6.72
CA GLY A 44 6.46 2.85 6.07
C GLY A 44 6.56 4.27 5.51
N VAL A 45 5.50 4.75 4.86
CA VAL A 45 5.40 6.15 4.38
C VAL A 45 5.47 7.14 5.54
N ASP A 46 4.74 6.90 6.63
CA ASP A 46 4.77 7.76 7.82
C ASP A 46 6.17 7.80 8.48
N LEU A 47 6.95 6.73 8.32
CA LEU A 47 8.35 6.62 8.77
C LEU A 47 9.37 7.15 7.75
N GLY A 48 8.92 7.68 6.60
CA GLY A 48 9.78 8.29 5.58
C GLY A 48 10.28 7.35 4.49
N MET A 49 9.73 6.15 4.35
CA MET A 49 9.99 5.27 3.20
C MET A 49 9.18 5.75 2.01
N THR A 50 9.87 6.24 0.97
CA THR A 50 9.22 6.85 -0.21
C THR A 50 9.25 5.97 -1.46
N VAL A 51 9.84 4.78 -1.36
CA VAL A 51 9.99 3.83 -2.48
C VAL A 51 9.11 2.62 -2.22
N VAL A 52 8.22 2.31 -3.16
CA VAL A 52 7.40 1.08 -3.15
C VAL A 52 7.76 0.27 -4.39
N ASP A 53 8.23 -0.96 -4.19
CA ASP A 53 8.57 -1.89 -5.25
C ASP A 53 7.40 -2.87 -5.48
N THR A 54 6.92 -2.92 -6.72
CA THR A 54 5.77 -3.73 -7.14
C THR A 54 5.92 -4.21 -8.58
N ALA A 55 5.10 -5.16 -9.00
CA ALA A 55 5.10 -5.67 -10.37
C ALA A 55 3.72 -6.24 -10.75
N GLU A 56 3.39 -6.20 -12.05
CA GLU A 56 2.15 -6.76 -12.62
C GLU A 56 1.96 -8.24 -12.29
N MET A 57 3.07 -8.98 -12.16
CA MET A 57 3.08 -10.41 -11.85
C MET A 57 2.94 -10.73 -10.35
N TYR A 58 2.98 -9.73 -9.46
CA TYR A 58 2.88 -9.96 -8.02
C TYR A 58 1.41 -10.14 -7.63
N GLY A 59 1.01 -11.41 -7.46
CA GLY A 59 -0.36 -11.77 -7.06
C GLY A 59 -1.40 -11.56 -8.17
N ASP A 60 -1.06 -11.83 -9.45
CA ASP A 60 -1.93 -11.60 -10.62
C ASP A 60 -2.49 -10.16 -10.69
N GLY A 61 -1.68 -9.16 -10.31
CA GLY A 61 -2.08 -7.74 -10.30
C GLY A 61 -2.78 -7.28 -9.01
N ALA A 62 -3.06 -8.17 -8.05
CA ALA A 62 -3.66 -7.79 -6.77
C ALA A 62 -2.74 -6.91 -5.92
N ALA A 63 -1.42 -7.07 -6.04
CA ALA A 63 -0.45 -6.18 -5.40
C ALA A 63 -0.56 -4.74 -5.92
N GLU A 64 -0.78 -4.56 -7.21
CA GLU A 64 -1.02 -3.24 -7.82
C GLU A 64 -2.43 -2.71 -7.47
N GLU A 65 -3.44 -3.58 -7.36
CA GLU A 65 -4.80 -3.21 -6.94
C GLU A 65 -4.88 -2.80 -5.45
N SER A 66 -3.84 -3.05 -4.65
CA SER A 66 -3.65 -2.44 -3.32
C SER A 66 -3.67 -0.91 -3.35
N ARG A 67 -3.57 -0.30 -4.55
CA ARG A 67 -3.86 1.12 -4.79
C ARG A 67 -5.12 1.52 -4.03
N LEU A 68 -4.96 2.43 -3.07
CA LEU A 68 -6.01 3.00 -2.24
C LEU A 68 -7.25 3.37 -3.07
N ARG A 69 -8.25 2.49 -3.12
CA ARG A 69 -9.60 2.87 -3.54
C ARG A 69 -10.29 3.44 -2.30
N PRO A 70 -10.79 4.68 -2.32
CA PRO A 70 -11.65 5.15 -1.24
C PRO A 70 -12.84 4.21 -1.16
N SER A 71 -13.08 3.67 0.04
CA SER A 71 -14.21 2.80 0.34
C SER A 71 -15.49 3.56 0.00
N ARG A 72 -16.17 3.14 -1.08
CA ARG A 72 -17.53 3.64 -1.33
C ARG A 72 -18.41 3.09 -0.19
N PRO A 73 -19.24 3.91 0.45
CA PRO A 73 -20.15 3.41 1.47
C PRO A 73 -21.06 2.35 0.83
N ARG A 74 -21.20 1.22 1.52
CA ARG A 74 -22.07 0.11 1.12
C ARG A 74 -23.50 0.65 1.09
N ALA A 75 -24.07 0.81 -0.10
CA ALA A 75 -25.46 1.21 -0.23
C ALA A 75 -26.34 0.09 0.36
N SER A 76 -27.02 0.38 1.46
CA SER A 76 -28.09 -0.48 1.97
C SER A 76 -29.25 -0.43 0.97
N GLY A 77 -29.37 -1.47 0.14
CA GLY A 77 -30.53 -1.65 -0.73
C GLY A 77 -31.85 -1.77 0.05
N PRO A 78 -33.00 -1.48 -0.57
CA PRO A 78 -34.27 -1.42 0.13
C PRO A 78 -34.68 -2.81 0.61
N LYS A 79 -35.03 -2.92 1.91
CA LYS A 79 -35.69 -4.12 2.44
C LYS A 79 -37.08 -4.21 1.82
N ARG A 80 -37.34 -5.27 1.05
CA ARG A 80 -38.70 -5.58 0.57
C ARG A 80 -39.59 -5.92 1.77
N PRO A 81 -40.85 -5.46 1.84
CA PRO A 81 -41.76 -5.88 2.89
C PRO A 81 -42.14 -7.35 2.67
N ALA A 82 -42.16 -8.12 3.76
CA ALA A 82 -42.78 -9.45 3.75
C ALA A 82 -44.29 -9.28 3.56
N VAL A 83 -44.83 -10.02 2.59
CA VAL A 83 -46.27 -10.28 2.44
C VAL A 83 -46.72 -11.23 3.53
#